data_AF-A0A3E1HLI2-F1
#
_entry.id   AF-A0A3E1HLI2-F1
#
_cell.length_a   1.000
_cell.length_b   1.000
_cell.length_c   1.000
_cell.angle_alpha   90.00
_cell.angle_beta   90.00
_cell.angle_gamma   90.00
#
_symmetry.space_group_name_H-M   'P 1'
#
loop_
_entity.id
_entity.type
_entity.pdbx_description
1 polymer ?
#
loop_
_entity_poly.entity_id
_entity_poly.type
_entity_poly.pdbx_seq_one_letter_code
_entity_poly.pdbx_strand_id
1 'polypeptide(L)' 'MRKAFSETSFLGTRTATTLLAKLETTEITGGAVYNALVGDTAKEHQLTLVARDRRAGEVYNPLGVDTEGINV' A
#
# COMPACT_ATOMS: atom_id res chain seq x y z
N MET A 1 15.42 -22.37 -8.57
CA MET A 1 14.60 -21.67 -7.55
C MET A 1 14.01 -20.42 -8.18
N ARG A 2 12.67 -20.34 -8.27
CA ARG A 2 11.99 -19.14 -8.76
C ARG A 2 12.10 -18.09 -7.65
N LYS A 3 12.95 -17.06 -7.81
CA LYS A 3 12.96 -15.92 -6.87
C LYS A 3 11.64 -15.18 -7.09
N ALA A 4 10.64 -15.46 -6.25
CA ALA A 4 9.32 -14.85 -6.37
C ALA A 4 9.35 -13.34 -6.07
N PHE A 5 10.32 -12.88 -5.30
CA PHE A 5 10.55 -11.47 -4.97
C PHE A 5 12.06 -11.24 -4.91
N SER A 6 12.56 -10.28 -5.69
CA SER A 6 14.01 -10.09 -5.85
C SER A 6 14.62 -9.25 -4.73
N GLU A 7 13.85 -8.31 -4.16
CA GLU A 7 14.29 -7.32 -3.16
C GLU A 7 13.18 -6.98 -2.17
N THR A 8 13.56 -6.62 -0.94
CA THR A 8 12.65 -6.12 0.11
C THR A 8 12.68 -4.61 0.13
N SER A 9 11.52 -3.98 -0.02
CA SER A 9 11.35 -2.52 0.12
C SER A 9 10.76 -2.19 1.49
N PHE A 10 11.39 -1.25 2.20
CA PHE A 10 10.92 -0.73 3.48
C PHE A 10 10.29 0.65 3.29
N LEU A 11 9.29 0.97 4.13
CA LEU A 11 8.74 2.31 4.24
C LEU A 11 9.72 3.21 4.99
N GLY A 12 10.08 4.35 4.39
CA GLY A 12 10.90 5.35 5.04
C GLY A 12 10.20 6.01 6.23
N THR A 13 10.94 6.40 7.25
CA THR A 13 10.38 7.02 8.46
C THR A 13 9.56 8.27 8.15
N ARG A 14 10.02 9.12 7.22
CA ARG A 14 9.30 10.34 6.81
C ARG A 14 7.95 10.02 6.19
N THR A 15 7.89 9.02 5.31
CA THR A 15 6.65 8.58 4.68
C THR A 15 5.72 7.97 5.71
N ALA A 16 6.23 7.13 6.61
CA ALA A 16 5.46 6.57 7.73
C ALA A 16 4.84 7.66 8.61
N THR A 17 5.59 8.71 8.97
CA THR A 17 5.05 9.85 9.74
C THR A 17 3.97 10.60 8.97
N THR A 18 4.16 10.79 7.66
CA THR A 18 3.16 11.45 6.80
C THR A 18 1.89 10.60 6.68
N LEU A 19 2.04 9.27 6.60
CA LEU A 19 0.92 8.34 6.55
C LEU A 19 0.05 8.42 7.81
N LEU A 20 0.65 8.51 8.99
CA LEU A 20 -0.10 8.64 10.25
C LEU A 20 -1.09 9.81 10.22
N ALA A 21 -0.68 10.96 9.69
CA ALA A 21 -1.57 12.12 9.54
C ALA A 21 -2.69 11.87 8.50
N LYS A 22 -2.41 11.12 7.43
CA LYS A 22 -3.44 10.77 6.44
C LYS A 22 -4.48 9.80 7.01
N LEU A 23 -4.05 8.80 7.79
CA LEU A 23 -4.94 7.79 8.37
C LEU A 23 -6.06 8.43 9.20
N GLU A 24 -5.77 9.50 9.93
CA GLU A 24 -6.76 10.29 10.67
C GLU A 24 -7.84 10.87 9.73
N THR A 25 -7.44 11.39 8.57
CA THR A 25 -8.34 12.06 7.62
C THR A 25 -9.10 11.13 6.69
N THR A 26 -8.64 9.89 6.51
CA THR A 26 -9.21 8.92 5.57
C THR A 26 -10.04 7.82 6.22
N GLU A 27 -10.28 7.89 7.53
CA GLU A 27 -11.00 6.88 8.32
C GLU A 27 -10.43 5.45 8.19
N ILE A 28 -9.16 5.33 7.80
CA ILE A 28 -8.49 4.03 7.66
C ILE A 28 -8.09 3.55 9.05
N THR A 29 -8.74 2.50 9.53
CA THR A 29 -8.55 1.97 10.89
C THR A 29 -8.42 0.45 10.90
N GLY A 30 -7.98 -0.10 12.04
CA GLY A 30 -7.89 -1.55 12.24
C GLY A 30 -7.00 -2.24 11.20
N GLY A 31 -7.48 -3.36 10.63
CA GLY A 31 -6.73 -4.14 9.65
C GLY A 31 -6.41 -3.38 8.35
N ALA A 32 -7.16 -2.32 8.03
CA ALA A 32 -6.92 -1.51 6.83
C ALA A 32 -5.62 -0.69 6.93
N VAL A 33 -5.12 -0.43 8.15
CA VAL A 33 -3.83 0.24 8.38
C VAL A 33 -2.67 -0.56 7.78
N TYR A 34 -2.74 -1.89 7.81
CA TYR A 34 -1.71 -2.73 7.19
C TYR A 34 -1.66 -2.52 5.67
N ASN A 35 -2.82 -2.49 5.02
CA ASN A 35 -2.90 -2.20 3.59
C ASN A 35 -2.35 -0.80 3.30
N ALA A 36 -2.63 0.19 4.13
CA ALA A 36 -2.09 1.54 3.97
C ALA A 36 -0.56 1.57 4.06
N LEU A 37 0.05 0.84 4.99
CA LEU A 37 1.51 0.71 5.11
C LEU A 37 2.14 0.08 3.86
N VAL A 38 1.55 -1.02 3.36
CA VAL A 38 1.99 -1.68 2.13
C VAL A 38 1.83 -0.74 0.93
N GLY A 39 0.71 -0.02 0.87
CA GLY A 39 0.39 0.97 -0.15
C GLY A 39 1.40 2.10 -0.24
N ASP A 40 1.63 2.80 0.89
CA ASP A 40 2.58 3.92 0.93
C ASP A 40 4.04 3.43 0.71
N THR A 41 4.35 2.17 1.04
CA THR A 41 5.65 1.55 0.69
C THR A 41 5.78 1.43 -0.83
N ALA A 42 4.78 0.84 -1.50
CA ALA A 42 4.83 0.70 -2.95
C ALA A 42 4.89 2.07 -3.65
N LYS A 43 4.14 3.05 -3.14
CA LYS A 43 4.16 4.42 -3.63
C LYS A 43 5.53 5.09 -3.46
N GLU A 44 6.18 4.94 -2.31
CA GLU A 44 7.53 5.49 -2.06
C GLU A 44 8.56 4.92 -3.04
N HIS A 45 8.43 3.64 -3.38
CA HIS A 45 9.32 2.94 -4.30
C HIS A 45 8.84 2.94 -5.77
N GLN A 46 7.77 3.67 -6.09
CA GLN A 46 7.19 3.78 -7.44
C GLN A 46 6.83 2.41 -8.06
N LEU A 47 6.27 1.52 -7.25
CA LEU A 47 5.85 0.18 -7.63
C LEU A 47 4.33 0.09 -7.75
N THR A 48 3.85 -0.66 -8.74
CA THR A 48 2.44 -1.04 -8.85
C THR A 48 2.14 -2.22 -7.94
N LEU A 49 1.14 -2.09 -7.05
CA LEU A 49 0.67 -3.19 -6.22
C LEU A 49 -0.30 -4.08 -6.98
N VAL A 50 0.03 -5.36 -7.04
CA VAL A 50 -0.90 -6.36 -7.54
C VAL A 50 -1.85 -6.78 -6.41
N ALA A 51 -3.14 -6.49 -6.57
CA ALA A 51 -4.17 -6.75 -5.56
C ALA A 51 -5.20 -7.77 -6.08
N ARG A 52 -5.48 -8.80 -5.26
CA ARG A 52 -6.55 -9.77 -5.56
C ARG A 52 -7.92 -9.30 -5.04
N ASP A 53 -7.94 -8.68 -3.86
CA ASP A 53 -9.18 -8.16 -3.27
C ASP A 53 -9.47 -6.76 -3.81
N ARG A 54 -10.56 -6.64 -4.59
CA ARG A 54 -10.99 -5.35 -5.15
C ARG A 54 -11.37 -4.33 -4.07
N ARG A 55 -11.80 -4.79 -2.88
CA ARG A 55 -12.13 -3.89 -1.76
C ARG A 55 -10.90 -3.17 -1.21
N ALA A 56 -9.70 -3.70 -1.45
CA ALA A 56 -8.47 -3.00 -1.06
C ALA A 56 -8.31 -1.65 -1.78
N GLY A 57 -9.01 -1.43 -2.90
CA GLY A 57 -9.11 -0.13 -3.55
C GLY A 57 -9.68 0.97 -2.64
N GLU A 58 -10.51 0.64 -1.65
CA GLU A 58 -11.02 1.60 -0.65
C GLU A 58 -9.88 2.18 0.21
N VAL A 59 -8.76 1.46 0.36
CA VAL A 59 -7.56 1.92 1.06
C VAL A 59 -6.56 2.55 0.09
N TYR A 60 -6.32 1.92 -1.05
CA TYR A 60 -5.26 2.33 -1.98
C TYR A 60 -5.60 3.61 -2.76
N ASN A 61 -6.86 3.80 -3.16
CA ASN A 61 -7.26 4.94 -3.98
C ASN A 61 -7.11 6.28 -3.21
N PRO A 62 -7.56 6.43 -1.96
CA PRO A 62 -7.36 7.67 -1.21
C PRO A 62 -5.88 8.01 -0.96
N LEU A 63 -5.02 6.99 -0.92
CA LEU A 63 -3.58 7.15 -0.75
C LEU A 63 -2.84 7.44 -2.07
N GLY A 64 -3.53 7.33 -3.22
CA GLY A 64 -2.95 7.50 -4.55
C GLY A 64 -1.87 6.46 -4.83
N VAL A 65 -2.18 5.19 -4.52
CA VAL A 65 -1.31 4.04 -4.77
C VAL A 65 -1.71 3.41 -6.11
N ASP A 66 -0.73 3.15 -6.97
CA ASP A 66 -0.98 2.46 -8.23
C ASP A 66 -1.24 0.98 -7.97
N THR A 67 -2.38 0.47 -8.46
CA THR A 67 -2.79 -0.92 -8.25
C THR A 67 -3.22 -1.59 -9.55
N GLU A 68 -2.95 -2.89 -9.64
CA GLU A 68 -3.42 -3.77 -10.71
C GLU A 68 -4.20 -4.95 -10.12
N GLY A 69 -5.39 -5.21 -10.66
CA GLY A 69 -6.23 -6.32 -10.22
C GLY A 69 -5.80 -7.65 -10.85
N ILE A 70 -5.69 -8.72 -10.05
CA ILE A 70 -5.52 -10.07 -10.61
C ILE A 70 -6.90 -10.60 -11.05
N ASN A 71 -7.09 -10.80 -12.36
CA ASN A 71 -8.18 -11.61 -12.88
C ASN A 71 -7.71 -13.08 -12.88
N VAL A 72 -8.15 -13.86 -11.89
CA VAL A 72 -7.97 -15.32 -11.82
C VAL A 72 -9.30 -16.02 -12.02
#